data_AF-A0A7X7I6K8-F1
#
_entry.id   AF-A0A7X7I6K8-F1
#
_cell.length_a   1.000
_cell.length_b   1.000
_cell.length_c   1.000
_cell.angle_alpha   90.00
_cell.angle_beta   90.00
_cell.angle_gamma   90.00
#
_symmetry.space_group_name_H-M   'P 1'
#
loop_
_entity.id
_entity.type
_entity.pdbx_description
1 polymer ?
#
loop_
_entity_poly.entity_id
_entity_poly.type
_entity_poly.pdbx_seq_one_letter_code
_entity_poly.pdbx_strand_id
1 'polypeptide(L)'
;MKKKNTSSSSSSSIVKGIVLLVFLIVLFVITSKLKKNGFSSHLTNLVNTDFSIDMKKIKELGEAEKEAQKKIFAGFWVYQTQDQEASVQKSDHIELKDNGIIWQVINWFITLPSGDTVSIYHTRQAYLNPYGKITDNLFSCEARIIRQVYIIGTDTCYGNSQVDEIWTAEMGKNGLVLNNRVYNKYDGETEEFFPEGMIDQVDRLLLKSCKTGAGMTFYAKNIIKDKLNASQPVIFNAQSMREWVQQYYNPIVVEEMLCSPNLGVVPDSLRIEFSVATDGSVFALKSKGRLLEENRFEKKLIQEIQTWVFPKPEPGAQKTDVSHTFKFSR
;
A
#
# COMPACT_ATOMS: atom_id res chain seq x y z
N MET A 1 -51.37 -60.35 12.28
CA MET A 1 -51.99 -59.16 11.65
C MET A 1 -52.21 -58.07 12.69
N LYS A 2 -51.43 -56.98 12.63
CA LYS A 2 -51.71 -55.69 13.26
C LYS A 2 -51.14 -54.62 12.32
N LYS A 3 -52.00 -54.00 11.50
CA LYS A 3 -51.64 -52.86 10.64
C LYS A 3 -51.43 -51.64 11.54
N LYS A 4 -50.20 -51.14 11.62
CA LYS A 4 -49.92 -49.78 12.12
C LYS A 4 -50.10 -48.81 10.95
N ASN A 5 -51.17 -48.03 11.00
CA ASN A 5 -51.35 -46.87 10.14
C ASN A 5 -50.31 -45.81 10.52
N THR A 6 -49.32 -45.59 9.65
CA THR A 6 -48.48 -44.39 9.70
C THR A 6 -49.22 -43.29 8.94
N SER A 7 -49.83 -42.36 9.67
CA SER A 7 -50.30 -41.09 9.13
C SER A 7 -49.09 -40.28 8.66
N SER A 8 -48.89 -40.21 7.34
CA SER A 8 -48.01 -39.19 6.76
C SER A 8 -48.70 -37.84 6.92
N SER A 9 -48.24 -37.02 7.86
CA SER A 9 -48.68 -35.63 7.96
C SER A 9 -48.24 -34.91 6.69
N SER A 10 -49.19 -34.61 5.81
CA SER A 10 -49.00 -33.71 4.68
C SER A 10 -48.67 -32.32 5.23
N SER A 11 -47.38 -32.03 5.41
CA SER A 11 -46.91 -30.66 5.65
C SER A 11 -47.41 -29.80 4.50
N SER A 12 -48.41 -28.96 4.76
CA SER A 12 -49.17 -28.28 3.72
C SER A 12 -48.25 -27.42 2.85
N SER A 13 -48.48 -27.44 1.54
CA SER A 13 -47.78 -26.62 0.53
C SER A 13 -47.69 -25.14 0.92
N ILE A 14 -48.67 -24.67 1.72
CA ILE A 14 -48.76 -23.33 2.28
C ILE A 14 -47.61 -23.03 3.25
N VAL A 15 -47.23 -23.96 4.14
CA VAL A 15 -46.11 -23.77 5.08
C VAL A 15 -44.79 -23.65 4.32
N LYS A 16 -44.59 -24.45 3.26
CA LYS A 16 -43.40 -24.35 2.39
C LYS A 16 -43.37 -23.01 1.63
N GLY A 17 -44.53 -22.53 1.18
CA GLY A 17 -44.66 -21.21 0.54
C GLY A 17 -44.34 -20.05 1.49
N ILE A 18 -44.80 -20.12 2.74
CA ILE A 18 -44.51 -19.10 3.77
C ILE A 18 -43.01 -19.09 4.10
N VAL A 19 -42.37 -20.26 4.26
CA VAL A 19 -40.92 -20.34 4.52
C VAL A 19 -40.11 -19.75 3.36
N LEU A 20 -40.51 -20.05 2.11
CA LEU A 20 -39.85 -19.48 0.92
C LEU A 20 -40.01 -17.95 0.86
N LEU A 21 -41.21 -17.44 1.18
CA LEU A 21 -41.48 -16.01 1.21
C LEU A 21 -40.63 -15.29 2.27
N VAL A 22 -40.54 -15.86 3.48
CA VAL A 22 -39.68 -15.32 4.54
C VAL A 22 -38.22 -15.33 4.11
N PHE A 23 -37.75 -16.42 3.47
CA PHE A 23 -36.39 -16.52 2.98
C PHE A 23 -36.09 -15.46 1.91
N LEU A 24 -37.01 -15.23 0.96
CA LEU A 24 -36.87 -14.21 -0.07
C LEU A 24 -36.89 -12.79 0.50
N ILE A 25 -37.71 -12.52 1.52
CA ILE A 25 -37.71 -11.23 2.22
C ILE A 25 -36.38 -11.01 2.93
N VAL A 26 -35.86 -12.03 3.62
CA VAL A 26 -34.53 -11.96 4.26
C VAL A 26 -33.44 -11.73 3.22
N LEU A 27 -33.47 -12.46 2.10
CA LEU A 27 -32.51 -12.29 1.01
C LEU A 27 -32.59 -10.90 0.37
N PHE A 28 -33.80 -10.36 0.19
CA PHE A 28 -34.03 -9.03 -0.34
C PHE A 28 -33.56 -7.94 0.63
N VAL A 29 -33.80 -8.10 1.93
CA VAL A 29 -33.31 -7.17 2.95
C VAL A 29 -31.78 -7.21 3.04
N ILE A 30 -31.17 -8.39 2.97
CA ILE A 30 -29.71 -8.56 2.94
C ILE A 30 -29.15 -7.89 1.68
N THR A 31 -29.64 -8.22 0.49
CA THR A 31 -29.12 -7.65 -0.78
C THR A 31 -29.37 -6.15 -0.91
N SER A 32 -30.51 -5.64 -0.44
CA SER A 32 -30.82 -4.21 -0.39
C SER A 32 -29.89 -3.47 0.58
N LYS A 33 -29.61 -4.05 1.76
CA LYS A 33 -28.62 -3.51 2.70
C LYS A 33 -27.19 -3.60 2.15
N LEU A 34 -26.82 -4.68 1.47
CA LEU A 34 -25.50 -4.83 0.82
C LEU A 34 -25.29 -3.80 -0.29
N LYS A 35 -26.31 -3.51 -1.11
CA LYS A 35 -26.25 -2.47 -2.15
C LYS A 35 -26.15 -1.05 -1.58
N LYS A 36 -26.77 -0.77 -0.42
CA LYS A 36 -26.74 0.56 0.21
C LYS A 36 -25.51 0.80 1.10
N ASN A 37 -25.03 -0.23 1.79
CA ASN A 37 -24.04 -0.08 2.88
C ASN A 37 -22.74 -0.87 2.65
N GLY A 38 -22.58 -1.57 1.53
CA GLY A 38 -21.47 -2.51 1.32
C GLY A 38 -21.59 -3.77 2.19
N PHE A 39 -20.66 -4.73 2.01
CA PHE A 39 -20.58 -5.92 2.86
C PHE A 39 -20.39 -5.52 4.32
N SER A 40 -21.11 -6.17 5.24
CA SER A 40 -20.91 -5.90 6.66
C SER A 40 -19.52 -6.37 7.08
N SER A 41 -18.77 -5.47 7.71
CA SER A 41 -17.45 -5.68 8.31
C SER A 41 -17.28 -6.96 9.13
N HIS A 42 -18.35 -7.56 9.68
CA HIS A 42 -18.23 -8.85 10.39
C HIS A 42 -18.01 -10.07 9.49
N LEU A 43 -18.53 -10.06 8.25
CA LEU A 43 -18.30 -11.16 7.29
C LEU A 43 -16.96 -10.97 6.57
N THR A 44 -16.59 -9.73 6.26
CA THR A 44 -15.24 -9.44 5.77
C THR A 44 -14.19 -9.62 6.86
N ASN A 45 -14.46 -9.36 8.14
CA ASN A 45 -13.53 -9.72 9.22
C ASN A 45 -13.36 -11.22 9.38
N LEU A 46 -14.36 -12.06 9.09
CA LEU A 46 -14.18 -13.52 9.07
C LEU A 46 -13.32 -14.02 7.90
N VAL A 47 -13.14 -13.20 6.86
CA VAL A 47 -12.31 -13.50 5.68
C VAL A 47 -10.97 -12.75 5.71
N ASN A 48 -10.90 -11.59 6.40
CA ASN A 48 -9.71 -10.75 6.58
C ASN A 48 -9.01 -10.99 7.93
N THR A 49 -9.54 -11.82 8.84
CA THR A 49 -8.82 -12.25 10.06
C THR A 49 -7.53 -13.01 9.76
N ASP A 50 -7.34 -13.49 8.52
CA ASP A 50 -6.09 -14.14 8.10
C ASP A 50 -4.97 -13.16 7.77
N PHE A 51 -5.22 -11.85 7.73
CA PHE A 51 -4.19 -10.83 7.39
C PHE A 51 -3.70 -9.98 8.55
N SER A 52 -4.30 -10.08 9.75
CA SER A 52 -3.53 -9.77 10.95
C SER A 52 -2.54 -10.91 11.12
N ILE A 53 -1.30 -10.74 10.66
CA ILE A 53 -0.18 -11.62 11.02
C ILE A 53 -0.08 -11.54 12.55
N ASP A 54 -0.80 -12.42 13.22
CA ASP A 54 -0.62 -12.70 14.63
C ASP A 54 0.78 -13.32 14.68
N MET A 55 1.78 -12.47 14.96
CA MET A 55 3.20 -12.87 15.03
C MET A 55 3.44 -14.06 15.97
N LYS A 56 2.42 -14.45 16.75
CA LYS A 56 2.33 -15.67 17.56
C LYS A 56 2.37 -16.99 16.77
N LYS A 57 2.23 -16.99 15.43
CA LYS A 57 2.27 -18.23 14.61
C LYS A 57 3.44 -18.31 13.64
N ILE A 58 4.48 -17.49 13.81
CA ILE A 58 5.67 -17.61 12.97
C ILE A 58 6.46 -18.85 13.39
N LYS A 59 6.59 -19.82 12.49
CA LYS A 59 7.45 -20.99 12.69
C LYS A 59 8.87 -20.61 12.28
N GLU A 60 9.79 -20.57 13.23
CA GLU A 60 11.20 -20.32 12.96
C GLU A 60 11.77 -21.36 12.00
N LEU A 61 12.57 -20.90 11.03
CA LEU A 61 13.25 -21.75 10.06
C LEU A 61 14.59 -22.23 10.61
N GLY A 62 14.96 -23.48 10.32
CA GLY A 62 16.32 -23.95 10.52
C GLY A 62 17.28 -23.37 9.48
N GLU A 63 18.59 -23.32 9.77
CA GLU A 63 19.59 -22.71 8.87
C GLU A 63 19.56 -23.26 7.43
N ALA A 64 19.40 -24.57 7.26
CA ALA A 64 19.29 -25.18 5.93
C ALA A 64 18.04 -24.71 5.17
N GLU A 65 16.93 -24.46 5.87
CA GLU A 65 15.71 -23.91 5.28
C GLU A 65 15.90 -22.44 4.90
N LYS A 66 16.59 -21.65 5.74
CA LYS A 66 16.91 -20.24 5.44
C LYS A 66 17.73 -20.13 4.15
N GLU A 67 18.78 -20.95 4.02
CA GLU A 67 19.62 -20.99 2.81
C GLU A 67 18.84 -21.47 1.58
N ALA A 68 17.94 -22.43 1.74
CA ALA A 68 17.06 -22.85 0.65
C ALA A 68 16.12 -21.73 0.19
N GLN A 69 15.54 -20.97 1.12
CA GLN A 69 14.66 -19.84 0.79
C GLN A 69 15.40 -18.70 0.10
N LYS A 70 16.64 -18.37 0.52
CA LYS A 70 17.47 -17.37 -0.18
C LYS A 70 17.68 -17.75 -1.65
N LYS A 71 17.96 -19.02 -1.93
CA LYS A 71 18.11 -19.54 -3.30
C LYS A 71 16.81 -19.48 -4.10
N ILE A 72 15.66 -19.74 -3.46
CA ILE A 72 14.34 -19.66 -4.12
C ILE A 72 14.03 -18.22 -4.53
N PHE A 73 14.31 -17.25 -3.65
CA PHE A 73 14.02 -15.84 -3.93
C PHE A 73 15.06 -15.18 -4.85
N ALA A 74 16.23 -15.79 -5.02
CA ALA A 74 17.31 -15.24 -5.84
C ALA A 74 16.88 -14.98 -7.29
N GLY A 75 17.31 -13.87 -7.84
CA GLY A 75 17.01 -13.46 -9.21
C GLY A 75 16.99 -11.95 -9.41
N PHE A 76 16.67 -11.56 -10.63
CA PHE A 76 16.44 -10.18 -11.04
C PHE A 76 14.92 -9.96 -11.14
N TRP A 77 14.41 -9.00 -10.38
CA TRP A 77 12.99 -8.77 -10.18
C TRP A 77 12.64 -7.32 -10.46
N VAL A 78 11.56 -7.08 -11.21
CA VAL A 78 11.11 -5.74 -11.56
C VAL A 78 9.64 -5.56 -11.19
N TYR A 79 9.37 -4.47 -10.49
CA TYR A 79 8.05 -3.89 -10.41
C TYR A 79 8.00 -2.60 -11.23
N GLN A 80 6.90 -2.39 -11.93
CA GLN A 80 6.61 -1.15 -12.63
C GLN A 80 5.13 -0.82 -12.52
N THR A 81 4.82 0.47 -12.37
CA THR A 81 3.44 0.97 -12.49
C THR A 81 2.88 0.59 -13.87
N GLN A 82 1.70 -0.04 -13.90
CA GLN A 82 1.09 -0.49 -15.15
C GLN A 82 0.61 0.67 -16.03
N ASP A 83 0.09 1.72 -15.41
CA ASP A 83 -0.35 2.93 -16.08
C ASP A 83 0.84 3.85 -16.36
N GLN A 84 1.28 3.89 -17.63
CA GLN A 84 2.36 4.74 -18.10
C GLN A 84 1.94 6.21 -18.31
N GLU A 85 0.65 6.53 -18.19
CA GLU A 85 0.14 7.90 -18.25
C GLU A 85 -0.12 8.48 -16.84
N ALA A 86 0.05 7.66 -15.79
CA ALA A 86 -0.11 8.10 -14.42
C ALA A 86 0.85 9.26 -14.07
N SER A 87 0.36 10.21 -13.27
CA SER A 87 1.16 11.33 -12.77
C SER A 87 2.32 10.89 -11.88
N VAL A 88 2.24 9.69 -11.29
CA VAL A 88 3.29 9.09 -10.47
C VAL A 88 3.55 7.68 -10.98
N GLN A 89 4.69 7.50 -11.63
CA GLN A 89 5.15 6.22 -12.13
C GLN A 89 6.29 5.74 -11.26
N LYS A 90 6.28 4.45 -10.93
CA LYS A 90 7.28 3.84 -10.08
C LYS A 90 7.90 2.68 -10.82
N SER A 91 9.21 2.57 -10.75
CA SER A 91 9.93 1.33 -11.04
C SER A 91 10.78 0.92 -9.85
N ASP A 92 10.93 -0.38 -9.66
CA ASP A 92 11.71 -0.96 -8.58
C ASP A 92 12.41 -2.21 -9.10
N HIS A 93 13.74 -2.13 -9.17
CA HIS A 93 14.61 -3.17 -9.69
C HIS A 93 15.37 -3.78 -8.51
N ILE A 94 15.22 -5.09 -8.32
CA ILE A 94 15.86 -5.86 -7.25
C ILE A 94 16.71 -6.97 -7.88
N GLU A 95 18.02 -6.93 -7.63
CA GLU A 95 18.88 -8.10 -7.72
C GLU A 95 18.97 -8.71 -6.32
N LEU A 96 18.42 -9.91 -6.14
CA LEU A 96 18.60 -10.71 -4.93
C LEU A 96 19.54 -11.88 -5.24
N LYS A 97 20.67 -11.92 -4.56
CA LYS A 97 21.65 -13.00 -4.67
C LYS A 97 21.25 -14.20 -3.82
N ASP A 98 21.74 -15.37 -4.19
CA ASP A 98 21.47 -16.64 -3.51
C ASP A 98 22.00 -16.71 -2.08
N ASN A 99 22.93 -15.83 -1.72
CA ASN A 99 23.43 -15.64 -0.36
C ASN A 99 22.63 -14.61 0.47
N GLY A 100 21.58 -14.00 -0.10
CA GLY A 100 20.73 -13.01 0.57
C GLY A 100 21.15 -11.54 0.37
N ILE A 101 22.24 -11.25 -0.33
CA ILE A 101 22.59 -9.86 -0.66
C ILE A 101 21.59 -9.28 -1.65
N ILE A 102 21.13 -8.06 -1.38
CA ILE A 102 20.22 -7.31 -2.24
C ILE A 102 20.90 -6.06 -2.76
N TRP A 103 20.77 -5.84 -4.07
CA TRP A 103 20.89 -4.53 -4.69
C TRP A 103 19.52 -4.09 -5.17
N GLN A 104 19.12 -2.87 -4.81
CA GLN A 104 17.81 -2.34 -5.17
C GLN A 104 17.90 -0.91 -5.66
N VAL A 105 17.22 -0.62 -6.77
CA VAL A 105 17.04 0.73 -7.33
C VAL A 105 15.55 1.00 -7.49
N ILE A 106 15.04 1.93 -6.68
CA ILE A 106 13.67 2.44 -6.77
C ILE A 106 13.73 3.78 -7.48
N ASN A 107 12.88 3.98 -8.49
CA ASN A 107 12.69 5.26 -9.18
C ASN A 107 11.22 5.66 -9.10
N TRP A 108 10.96 6.89 -8.65
CA TRP A 108 9.66 7.54 -8.79
C TRP A 108 9.79 8.68 -9.79
N PHE A 109 9.12 8.53 -10.92
CA PHE A 109 8.95 9.57 -11.92
C PHE A 109 7.61 10.26 -11.69
N ILE A 110 7.64 11.56 -11.40
CA ILE A 110 6.46 12.35 -11.08
C ILE A 110 6.31 13.44 -12.12
N THR A 111 5.20 13.39 -12.86
CA THR A 111 4.75 14.47 -13.73
C THR A 111 3.98 15.46 -12.88
N LEU A 112 4.53 16.66 -12.73
CA LEU A 112 3.95 17.71 -11.93
C LEU A 112 2.78 18.39 -12.68
N PRO A 113 1.89 19.06 -11.93
CA PRO A 113 0.73 19.76 -12.48
C PRO A 113 1.09 20.87 -13.49
N SER A 114 2.28 21.46 -13.34
CA SER A 114 2.82 22.46 -14.27
C SER A 114 3.26 21.87 -15.62
N GLY A 115 3.34 20.54 -15.72
CA GLY A 115 3.98 19.82 -16.84
C GLY A 115 5.47 19.53 -16.62
N ASP A 116 6.09 20.11 -15.58
CA ASP A 116 7.45 19.75 -15.17
C ASP A 116 7.51 18.28 -14.76
N THR A 117 8.68 17.65 -14.87
CA THR A 117 8.88 16.28 -14.40
C THR A 117 9.98 16.24 -13.35
N VAL A 118 9.90 15.28 -12.44
CA VAL A 118 10.94 15.05 -11.43
C VAL A 118 11.12 13.55 -11.21
N SER A 119 12.38 13.14 -11.13
CA SER A 119 12.76 11.79 -10.73
C SER A 119 13.36 11.81 -9.34
N ILE A 120 12.90 10.87 -8.52
CA ILE A 120 13.48 10.57 -7.22
C ILE A 120 13.99 9.13 -7.29
N TYR A 121 15.27 8.94 -7.01
CA TYR A 121 15.86 7.61 -6.90
C TYR A 121 16.16 7.28 -5.45
N HIS A 122 15.98 6.01 -5.09
CA HIS A 122 16.49 5.41 -3.87
C HIS A 122 17.22 4.14 -4.23
N THR A 123 18.54 4.18 -4.10
CA THR A 123 19.41 3.03 -4.32
C THR A 123 19.85 2.51 -2.96
N ARG A 124 19.75 1.20 -2.74
CA ARG A 124 20.19 0.60 -1.48
C ARG A 124 20.80 -0.78 -1.67
N GLN A 125 21.74 -1.09 -0.78
CA GLN A 125 22.27 -2.42 -0.58
C GLN A 125 21.73 -2.95 0.76
N ALA A 126 21.23 -4.18 0.75
CA ALA A 126 20.70 -4.82 1.95
C ALA A 126 21.13 -6.29 2.04
N TYR A 127 20.89 -6.90 3.19
CA TYR A 127 21.00 -8.33 3.40
C TYR A 127 19.67 -8.87 3.90
N LEU A 128 19.13 -9.87 3.20
CA LEU A 128 17.87 -10.53 3.52
C LEU A 128 18.14 -11.89 4.17
N ASN A 129 17.55 -12.08 5.35
CA ASN A 129 17.59 -13.33 6.08
C ASN A 129 16.17 -13.81 6.38
N PRO A 130 15.65 -14.83 5.68
CA PRO A 130 14.39 -15.47 6.06
C PRO A 130 14.52 -16.01 7.49
N TYR A 131 13.68 -15.55 8.42
CA TYR A 131 13.75 -16.01 9.82
C TYR A 131 12.61 -16.96 10.16
N GLY A 132 11.44 -16.78 9.55
CA GLY A 132 10.27 -17.56 9.92
C GLY A 132 9.22 -17.66 8.83
N LYS A 133 8.44 -18.73 8.90
CA LYS A 133 7.34 -19.06 8.00
C LYS A 133 6.01 -18.64 8.64
N ILE A 134 5.24 -17.81 7.95
CA ILE A 134 3.90 -17.34 8.37
C ILE A 134 2.82 -18.28 7.83
N THR A 135 2.84 -18.56 6.53
CA THR A 135 1.97 -19.53 5.85
C THR A 135 2.81 -20.42 4.94
N ASP A 136 2.19 -21.31 4.15
CA ASP A 136 2.96 -22.25 3.33
C ASP A 136 3.97 -21.62 2.38
N ASN A 137 3.62 -20.44 1.83
CA ASN A 137 4.43 -19.72 0.86
C ASN A 137 4.84 -18.31 1.34
N LEU A 138 4.35 -17.85 2.50
CA LEU A 138 4.66 -16.52 3.04
C LEU A 138 5.69 -16.61 4.16
N PHE A 139 6.78 -15.89 3.98
CA PHE A 139 7.92 -15.85 4.89
C PHE A 139 8.10 -14.45 5.44
N SER A 140 8.51 -14.38 6.71
CA SER A 140 8.99 -13.16 7.32
C SER A 140 10.52 -13.19 7.31
N CYS A 141 11.09 -12.09 6.86
CA CYS A 141 12.53 -11.94 6.65
C CYS A 141 13.03 -10.74 7.45
N GLU A 142 14.19 -10.89 8.08
CA GLU A 142 14.96 -9.77 8.60
C GLU A 142 15.74 -9.18 7.43
N ALA A 143 15.54 -7.90 7.16
CA ALA A 143 16.27 -7.18 6.13
C ALA A 143 17.14 -6.12 6.80
N ARG A 144 18.46 -6.28 6.70
CA ARG A 144 19.41 -5.25 7.17
C ARG A 144 19.82 -4.37 6.01
N ILE A 145 19.40 -3.11 6.03
CA ILE A 145 19.87 -2.10 5.08
C ILE A 145 21.31 -1.74 5.46
N ILE A 146 22.26 -2.10 4.61
CA ILE A 146 23.68 -1.87 4.84
C ILE A 146 24.00 -0.42 4.53
N ARG A 147 23.56 0.05 3.35
CA ARG A 147 23.73 1.42 2.84
C ARG A 147 22.55 1.82 1.96
N GLN A 148 22.23 3.09 1.94
CA GLN A 148 21.17 3.65 1.10
C GLN A 148 21.46 5.11 0.73
N VAL A 149 21.08 5.50 -0.48
CA VAL A 149 21.26 6.85 -1.04
C VAL A 149 19.97 7.29 -1.71
N TYR A 150 19.64 8.56 -1.55
CA TYR A 150 18.52 9.23 -2.21
C TYR A 150 19.07 10.26 -3.18
N ILE A 151 18.56 10.25 -4.41
CA ILE A 151 18.95 11.20 -5.47
C ILE A 151 17.66 11.90 -5.93
N ILE A 152 17.59 13.21 -5.73
CA ILE A 152 16.42 14.03 -6.01
C ILE A 152 16.83 15.08 -7.02
N GLY A 153 16.53 14.86 -8.31
CA GLY A 153 17.12 15.66 -9.37
C GLY A 153 18.65 15.62 -9.32
N THR A 154 19.29 16.76 -9.05
CA THR A 154 20.75 16.88 -8.93
C THR A 154 21.28 16.74 -7.51
N ASP A 155 20.39 16.68 -6.51
CA ASP A 155 20.79 16.58 -5.10
C ASP A 155 20.93 15.13 -4.67
N THR A 156 22.04 14.81 -3.99
CA THR A 156 22.27 13.49 -3.40
C THR A 156 22.39 13.60 -1.89
N CYS A 157 21.75 12.69 -1.16
CA CYS A 157 21.98 12.51 0.27
C CYS A 157 22.00 11.04 0.66
N TYR A 158 22.67 10.74 1.76
CA TYR A 158 22.89 9.38 2.24
C TYR A 158 22.01 9.12 3.46
N GLY A 159 21.18 8.07 3.38
CA GLY A 159 20.29 7.69 4.47
C GLY A 159 21.02 6.93 5.57
N ASN A 160 20.27 6.51 6.59
CA ASN A 160 20.84 5.74 7.68
C ASN A 160 21.36 4.38 7.18
N SER A 161 22.55 4.01 7.65
CA SER A 161 23.15 2.70 7.43
C SER A 161 22.86 1.77 8.60
N GLN A 162 22.91 0.46 8.39
CA GLN A 162 22.64 -0.57 9.41
C GLN A 162 21.23 -0.45 10.02
N VAL A 163 20.23 -0.23 9.18
CA VAL A 163 18.82 -0.18 9.61
C VAL A 163 18.22 -1.57 9.46
N ASP A 164 17.66 -2.10 10.54
CA ASP A 164 16.96 -3.37 10.51
C ASP A 164 15.46 -3.15 10.21
N GLU A 165 14.97 -3.86 9.20
CA GLU A 165 13.58 -3.87 8.75
C GLU A 165 13.04 -5.31 8.78
N ILE A 166 11.71 -5.45 8.88
CA ILE A 166 11.04 -6.74 8.71
C ILE A 166 10.34 -6.72 7.37
N TRP A 167 10.70 -7.64 6.49
CA TRP A 167 10.06 -7.81 5.19
C TRP A 167 9.19 -9.06 5.17
N THR A 168 8.17 -9.05 4.32
CA THR A 168 7.44 -10.26 3.95
C THR A 168 7.80 -10.65 2.53
N ALA A 169 8.11 -11.94 2.32
CA ALA A 169 8.47 -12.48 1.02
C ALA A 169 7.62 -13.72 0.72
N GLU A 170 7.10 -13.81 -0.49
CA GLU A 170 6.37 -14.96 -1.00
C GLU A 170 6.76 -15.20 -2.46
N MET A 171 7.03 -16.46 -2.81
CA MET A 171 7.16 -16.85 -4.21
C MET A 171 5.77 -17.24 -4.74
N GLY A 172 5.15 -16.32 -5.47
CA GLY A 172 3.85 -16.54 -6.09
C GLY A 172 3.96 -17.24 -7.45
N LYS A 173 2.81 -17.57 -8.04
CA LYS A 173 2.76 -18.14 -9.41
C LYS A 173 3.28 -17.17 -10.49
N ASN A 174 3.15 -15.86 -10.23
CA ASN A 174 3.44 -14.80 -11.18
C ASN A 174 4.76 -14.07 -10.88
N GLY A 175 5.54 -14.54 -9.91
CA GLY A 175 6.82 -13.93 -9.51
C GLY A 175 6.94 -13.72 -8.01
N LEU A 176 7.94 -12.92 -7.63
CA LEU A 176 8.25 -12.61 -6.24
C LEU A 176 7.27 -11.57 -5.70
N VAL A 177 6.67 -11.83 -4.55
CA VAL A 177 5.91 -10.84 -3.78
C VAL A 177 6.74 -10.42 -2.58
N LEU A 178 7.14 -9.15 -2.53
CA LEU A 178 7.93 -8.60 -1.43
C LEU A 178 7.23 -7.38 -0.84
N ASN A 179 6.94 -7.39 0.46
CA ASN A 179 6.25 -6.30 1.16
C ASN A 179 4.93 -5.89 0.46
N ASN A 180 4.12 -6.89 0.10
CA ASN A 180 2.90 -6.72 -0.69
C ASN A 180 3.13 -6.06 -2.06
N ARG A 181 4.32 -6.06 -2.63
CA ARG A 181 4.56 -5.62 -4.01
C ARG A 181 4.87 -6.83 -4.87
N VAL A 182 4.20 -6.95 -6.02
CA VAL A 182 4.40 -8.07 -6.95
C VAL A 182 5.45 -7.67 -7.96
N TYR A 183 6.52 -8.45 -8.04
CA TYR A 183 7.61 -8.27 -8.98
C TYR A 183 7.58 -9.40 -10.00
N ASN A 184 7.80 -9.04 -11.25
CA ASN A 184 7.97 -9.98 -12.34
C ASN A 184 9.46 -10.29 -12.49
N LYS A 185 9.77 -11.50 -12.96
CA LYS A 185 11.14 -11.86 -13.30
C LYS A 185 11.62 -11.00 -14.46
N TYR A 186 12.85 -10.51 -14.38
CA TYR A 186 13.52 -9.83 -15.47
C TYR A 186 14.27 -10.85 -16.34
N ASP A 187 13.97 -10.81 -17.64
CA ASP A 187 14.56 -11.71 -18.65
C ASP A 187 15.37 -10.93 -19.71
N GLY A 188 15.69 -9.65 -19.46
CA GLY A 188 16.54 -8.83 -20.32
C GLY A 188 18.04 -8.96 -20.03
N GLU A 189 18.85 -8.11 -20.65
CA GLU A 189 20.31 -8.09 -20.46
C GLU A 189 20.70 -7.56 -19.06
N THR A 190 21.57 -8.27 -18.36
CA THR A 190 21.94 -7.95 -16.96
C THR A 190 22.60 -6.58 -16.81
N GLU A 191 23.33 -6.15 -17.82
CA GLU A 191 24.03 -4.86 -17.91
C GLU A 191 23.05 -3.68 -17.97
N GLU A 192 21.84 -3.93 -18.47
CA GLU A 192 20.76 -2.92 -18.58
C GLU A 192 19.80 -2.96 -17.38
N PHE A 193 20.01 -3.90 -16.45
CA PHE A 193 19.07 -4.13 -15.35
C PHE A 193 18.97 -2.92 -14.42
N PHE A 194 20.10 -2.32 -14.06
CA PHE A 194 20.13 -1.10 -13.26
C PHE A 194 20.42 0.12 -14.14
N PRO A 195 19.79 1.27 -13.87
CA PRO A 195 20.17 2.50 -14.54
C PRO A 195 21.65 2.83 -14.31
N GLU A 196 22.31 3.35 -15.34
CA GLU A 196 23.75 3.60 -15.35
C GLU A 196 24.21 4.41 -14.13
N GLY A 197 25.26 3.93 -13.46
CA GLY A 197 25.91 4.61 -12.34
C GLY A 197 25.11 4.66 -11.03
N MET A 198 23.90 4.08 -10.96
CA MET A 198 23.06 4.11 -9.74
C MET A 198 23.63 3.25 -8.61
N ILE A 199 24.13 2.06 -8.93
CA ILE A 199 24.76 1.16 -7.95
C ILE A 199 26.02 1.79 -7.36
N ASP A 200 26.86 2.40 -8.20
CA ASP A 200 28.08 3.07 -7.77
C ASP A 200 27.83 4.20 -6.74
N GLN A 201 26.66 4.85 -6.77
CA GLN A 201 26.36 5.91 -5.80
C GLN A 201 26.28 5.41 -4.36
N VAL A 202 25.86 4.16 -4.15
CA VAL A 202 25.75 3.55 -2.81
C VAL A 202 27.11 3.26 -2.20
N ASP A 203 28.12 3.04 -3.04
CA ASP A 203 29.48 2.76 -2.58
C ASP A 203 30.36 3.99 -2.39
N ARG A 204 29.89 5.17 -2.83
CA ARG A 204 30.58 6.44 -2.62
C ARG A 204 30.53 6.87 -1.15
N LEU A 205 31.69 7.20 -0.59
CA LEU A 205 31.88 7.63 0.80
C LEU A 205 31.57 9.13 1.06
N LEU A 206 30.70 9.78 0.27
CA LEU A 206 30.48 11.23 0.37
C LEU A 206 29.29 11.58 1.27
N LEU A 207 29.57 12.21 2.42
CA LEU A 207 28.80 12.09 3.67
C LEU A 207 27.62 13.07 3.88
N LYS A 208 26.98 13.65 2.85
CA LYS A 208 25.82 14.52 3.12
C LYS A 208 24.65 13.65 3.60
N SER A 209 24.48 13.54 4.91
CA SER A 209 23.37 12.78 5.49
C SER A 209 22.04 13.40 5.09
N CYS A 210 21.07 12.55 4.79
CA CYS A 210 19.69 12.98 4.64
C CYS A 210 19.16 13.54 5.97
N LYS A 211 18.10 14.36 5.91
CA LYS A 211 17.40 14.79 7.13
C LYS A 211 16.87 13.56 7.88
N THR A 212 16.87 13.61 9.21
CA THR A 212 16.31 12.52 10.03
C THR A 212 14.85 12.24 9.64
N GLY A 213 14.53 10.97 9.37
CA GLY A 213 13.19 10.56 8.94
C GLY A 213 12.87 10.85 7.47
N ALA A 214 13.86 11.27 6.67
CA ALA A 214 13.67 11.44 5.24
C ALA A 214 13.56 10.08 4.53
N GLY A 215 12.66 10.03 3.55
CA GLY A 215 12.42 8.89 2.67
C GLY A 215 11.70 9.35 1.41
N MET A 216 11.41 8.42 0.50
CA MET A 216 10.80 8.73 -0.80
C MET A 216 9.50 9.54 -0.68
N THR A 217 8.59 9.11 0.22
CA THR A 217 7.32 9.79 0.49
C THR A 217 7.52 11.23 0.97
N PHE A 218 8.47 11.44 1.88
CA PHE A 218 8.82 12.76 2.41
C PHE A 218 9.34 13.69 1.31
N TYR A 219 10.27 13.21 0.48
CA TYR A 219 10.82 14.01 -0.63
C TYR A 219 9.77 14.34 -1.68
N ALA A 220 8.99 13.36 -2.12
CA ALA A 220 7.93 13.57 -3.10
C ALA A 220 6.90 14.59 -2.62
N LYS A 221 6.42 14.49 -1.36
CA LYS A 221 5.49 15.47 -0.78
C LYS A 221 6.07 16.87 -0.73
N ASN A 222 7.34 17.03 -0.36
CA ASN A 222 7.98 18.35 -0.31
C ASN A 222 8.13 18.96 -1.70
N ILE A 223 8.53 18.17 -2.71
CA ILE A 223 8.64 18.65 -4.09
C ILE A 223 7.28 19.12 -4.60
N ILE A 224 6.23 18.32 -4.38
CA ILE A 224 4.86 18.70 -4.73
C ILE A 224 4.48 19.99 -4.01
N LYS A 225 4.64 20.06 -2.69
CA LYS A 225 4.31 21.25 -1.89
C LYS A 225 5.02 22.51 -2.42
N ASP A 226 6.32 22.43 -2.67
CA ASP A 226 7.12 23.57 -3.14
C ASP A 226 6.66 24.03 -4.52
N LYS A 227 6.35 23.09 -5.42
CA LYS A 227 5.84 23.39 -6.76
C LYS A 227 4.42 23.94 -6.74
N LEU A 228 3.54 23.42 -5.88
CA LEU A 228 2.18 23.92 -5.68
C LEU A 228 2.14 25.34 -5.10
N ASN A 229 3.13 25.69 -4.26
CA ASN A 229 3.23 27.04 -3.73
C ASN A 229 3.57 28.08 -4.81
N ALA A 230 4.23 27.65 -5.89
CA ALA A 230 4.66 28.46 -7.02
C ALA A 230 3.72 28.38 -8.23
N SER A 231 2.74 27.47 -8.24
CA SER A 231 1.82 27.28 -9.37
C SER A 231 0.73 28.35 -9.43
N GLN A 232 0.09 28.49 -10.60
CA GLN A 232 -1.11 29.31 -10.75
C GLN A 232 -2.23 28.79 -9.83
N PRO A 233 -3.10 29.68 -9.32
CA PRO A 233 -4.28 29.29 -8.58
C PRO A 233 -5.17 28.33 -9.37
N VAL A 234 -5.83 27.41 -8.67
CA VAL A 234 -6.73 26.43 -9.29
C VAL A 234 -8.18 26.60 -8.82
N ILE A 235 -9.11 26.05 -9.59
CA ILE A 235 -10.51 25.94 -9.18
C ILE A 235 -10.59 25.14 -7.88
N PHE A 236 -11.12 25.79 -6.85
CA PHE A 236 -11.14 25.24 -5.51
C PHE A 236 -12.50 24.62 -5.19
N ASN A 237 -12.66 23.35 -5.56
CA ASN A 237 -13.86 22.58 -5.29
C ASN A 237 -13.53 21.13 -4.87
N ALA A 238 -14.51 20.45 -4.29
CA ALA A 238 -14.31 19.10 -3.74
C ALA A 238 -13.92 18.05 -4.79
N GLN A 239 -14.31 18.23 -6.06
CA GLN A 239 -13.95 17.31 -7.13
C GLN A 239 -12.47 17.44 -7.48
N SER A 240 -11.98 18.66 -7.70
CA SER A 240 -10.56 18.90 -7.97
C SER A 240 -9.68 18.40 -6.82
N MET A 241 -10.07 18.62 -5.55
CA MET A 241 -9.32 18.09 -4.40
C MET A 241 -9.27 16.56 -4.40
N ARG A 242 -10.33 15.85 -4.81
CA ARG A 242 -10.31 14.39 -4.94
C ARG A 242 -9.37 13.92 -6.05
N GLU A 243 -9.32 14.64 -7.17
CA GLU A 243 -8.40 14.34 -8.28
C GLU A 243 -6.94 14.46 -7.82
N TRP A 244 -6.60 15.50 -7.04
CA TRP A 244 -5.28 15.61 -6.40
C TRP A 244 -4.93 14.44 -5.50
N VAL A 245 -5.90 13.99 -4.69
CA VAL A 245 -5.72 12.81 -3.84
C VAL A 245 -5.45 11.59 -4.71
N GLN A 246 -6.19 11.39 -5.78
CA GLN A 246 -6.05 10.22 -6.66
C GLN A 246 -4.73 10.22 -7.45
N GLN A 247 -4.36 11.36 -8.03
CA GLN A 247 -3.20 11.45 -8.93
C GLN A 247 -1.87 11.48 -8.19
N TYR A 248 -1.81 12.07 -6.99
CA TYR A 248 -0.55 12.31 -6.28
C TYR A 248 -0.50 11.62 -4.92
N TYR A 249 -1.43 11.92 -4.02
CA TYR A 249 -1.31 11.44 -2.63
C TYR A 249 -1.57 9.94 -2.49
N ASN A 250 -2.49 9.37 -3.25
CA ASN A 250 -2.74 7.94 -3.27
C ASN A 250 -1.48 7.16 -3.68
N PRO A 251 -0.90 7.41 -4.86
CA PRO A 251 0.31 6.68 -5.25
C PRO A 251 1.50 7.03 -4.36
N ILE A 252 1.74 8.30 -4.01
CA ILE A 252 2.95 8.65 -3.25
C ILE A 252 2.89 8.15 -1.82
N VAL A 253 1.72 8.13 -1.20
CA VAL A 253 1.59 7.89 0.24
C VAL A 253 0.82 6.63 0.54
N VAL A 254 -0.41 6.53 0.06
CA VAL A 254 -1.33 5.47 0.47
C VAL A 254 -0.83 4.11 0.00
N GLU A 255 -0.41 3.98 -1.26
CA GLU A 255 0.16 2.73 -1.79
C GLU A 255 1.43 2.30 -1.03
N GLU A 256 2.29 3.25 -0.69
CA GLU A 256 3.53 2.98 0.05
C GLU A 256 3.24 2.58 1.50
N MET A 257 2.22 3.19 2.12
CA MET A 257 1.72 2.74 3.41
C MET A 257 1.27 1.28 3.32
N LEU A 258 0.49 0.88 2.30
CA LEU A 258 0.03 -0.51 2.12
C LEU A 258 1.17 -1.52 1.90
N CYS A 259 2.33 -1.07 1.43
CA CYS A 259 3.54 -1.88 1.30
C CYS A 259 4.36 -1.90 2.60
N SER A 260 4.04 -1.09 3.62
CA SER A 260 4.74 -1.11 4.89
C SER A 260 4.44 -2.39 5.66
N PRO A 261 5.46 -3.06 6.23
CA PRO A 261 5.21 -4.08 7.25
C PRO A 261 4.48 -3.46 8.45
N ASN A 262 3.65 -4.24 9.14
CA ASN A 262 3.05 -3.91 10.43
C ASN A 262 1.99 -2.79 10.46
N LEU A 263 1.13 -2.70 9.44
CA LEU A 263 -0.03 -1.80 9.44
C LEU A 263 -1.19 -2.28 10.33
N GLY A 264 -1.20 -3.55 10.72
CA GLY A 264 -2.37 -4.18 11.33
C GLY A 264 -3.44 -4.47 10.27
N VAL A 265 -4.71 -4.53 10.69
CA VAL A 265 -5.84 -4.80 9.79
C VAL A 265 -6.11 -3.57 8.90
N VAL A 266 -5.90 -3.73 7.60
CA VAL A 266 -6.28 -2.73 6.60
C VAL A 266 -7.73 -3.00 6.18
N PRO A 267 -8.67 -2.04 6.33
CA PRO A 267 -10.05 -2.22 5.87
C PRO A 267 -10.10 -2.26 4.33
N ASP A 268 -11.17 -2.79 3.73
CA ASP A 268 -11.31 -2.77 2.26
C ASP A 268 -11.47 -1.35 1.71
N SER A 269 -12.07 -0.46 2.51
CA SER A 269 -12.21 0.96 2.20
C SER A 269 -12.33 1.80 3.46
N LEU A 270 -11.95 3.07 3.36
CA LEU A 270 -12.10 4.04 4.43
C LEU A 270 -12.58 5.36 3.85
N ARG A 271 -13.69 5.86 4.40
CA ARG A 271 -14.22 7.18 4.05
C ARG A 271 -13.71 8.22 5.03
N ILE A 272 -12.98 9.21 4.51
CA ILE A 272 -12.42 10.33 5.27
C ILE A 272 -13.06 11.63 4.78
N GLU A 273 -13.45 12.46 5.73
CA GLU A 273 -13.95 13.81 5.51
C GLU A 273 -12.93 14.79 6.08
N PHE A 274 -12.57 15.81 5.28
CA PHE A 274 -11.60 16.83 5.67
C PHE A 274 -11.90 18.14 4.97
N SER A 275 -11.43 19.24 5.54
CA SER A 275 -11.56 20.57 4.94
C SER A 275 -10.18 21.05 4.46
N VAL A 276 -10.16 21.75 3.33
CA VAL A 276 -8.96 22.41 2.79
C VAL A 276 -9.10 23.91 2.96
N ALA A 277 -8.13 24.53 3.63
CA ALA A 277 -8.08 25.97 3.86
C ALA A 277 -7.59 26.72 2.62
N THR A 278 -7.73 28.04 2.61
CA THR A 278 -7.32 28.88 1.47
C THR A 278 -5.80 28.95 1.29
N ASP A 279 -5.02 28.51 2.28
CA ASP A 279 -3.57 28.32 2.16
C ASP A 279 -3.18 26.91 1.66
N GLY A 280 -4.18 26.07 1.34
CA GLY A 280 -4.00 24.69 0.89
C GLY A 280 -3.83 23.67 2.02
N SER A 281 -3.79 24.09 3.28
CA SER A 281 -3.61 23.17 4.41
C SER A 281 -4.89 22.36 4.72
N VAL A 282 -4.71 21.15 5.24
CA VAL A 282 -5.82 20.28 5.65
C VAL A 282 -6.19 20.50 7.11
N PHE A 283 -7.49 20.57 7.42
CA PHE A 283 -8.01 20.66 8.78
C PHE A 283 -9.37 19.95 8.93
N ALA A 284 -9.91 19.94 10.15
CA ALA A 284 -11.22 19.35 10.50
C ALA A 284 -11.41 17.89 10.05
N LEU A 285 -10.34 17.08 10.16
CA LEU A 285 -10.32 15.69 9.71
C LEU A 285 -11.23 14.79 10.57
N LYS A 286 -12.09 14.00 9.91
CA LYS A 286 -12.98 13.01 10.53
C LYS A 286 -13.01 11.75 9.67
N SER A 287 -12.84 10.59 10.28
CA SER A 287 -13.16 9.32 9.63
C SER A 287 -14.61 8.93 9.93
N LYS A 288 -15.32 8.45 8.92
CA LYS A 288 -16.64 7.81 9.08
C LYS A 288 -16.46 6.29 9.01
N GLY A 289 -15.86 5.74 10.05
CA GLY A 289 -15.73 4.30 10.30
C GLY A 289 -16.25 3.96 11.70
N ARG A 290 -16.94 2.83 11.85
CA ARG A 290 -17.40 2.38 13.18
C ARG A 290 -16.18 2.14 14.07
N LEU A 291 -16.20 2.76 15.25
CA LEU A 291 -15.36 2.46 16.41
C LEU A 291 -15.38 0.95 16.71
N LEU A 292 -14.39 0.22 16.21
CA LEU A 292 -13.96 -1.05 16.77
C LEU A 292 -12.45 -1.03 16.79
N GLU A 293 -11.92 -0.75 17.97
CA GLU A 293 -10.51 -0.81 18.38
C GLU A 293 -9.57 0.09 17.56
N GLU A 294 -8.41 0.38 18.13
CA GLU A 294 -7.44 1.33 17.59
C GLU A 294 -6.83 0.83 16.28
N ASN A 295 -7.50 1.04 15.14
CA ASN A 295 -6.93 0.68 13.85
C ASN A 295 -5.69 1.56 13.58
N ARG A 296 -4.50 0.97 13.74
CA ARG A 296 -3.20 1.63 13.56
C ARG A 296 -3.03 2.18 12.15
N PHE A 297 -3.54 1.48 11.12
CA PHE A 297 -3.50 1.96 9.75
C PHE A 297 -4.33 3.23 9.58
N GLU A 298 -5.58 3.23 10.05
CA GLU A 298 -6.45 4.40 10.00
C GLU A 298 -5.84 5.60 10.74
N LYS A 299 -5.30 5.40 11.96
CA LYS A 299 -4.61 6.45 12.71
C LYS A 299 -3.42 7.03 11.93
N LYS A 300 -2.57 6.17 11.35
CA LYS A 300 -1.43 6.62 10.54
C LYS A 300 -1.89 7.39 9.30
N LEU A 301 -2.93 6.91 8.61
CA LEU A 301 -3.45 7.57 7.41
C LEU A 301 -4.04 8.94 7.74
N ILE A 302 -4.77 9.04 8.86
CA ILE A 302 -5.30 10.31 9.38
C ILE A 302 -4.18 11.31 9.69
N GLN A 303 -3.14 10.88 10.41
CA GLN A 303 -1.97 11.72 10.71
C GLN A 303 -1.27 12.18 9.44
N GLU A 304 -1.17 11.30 8.47
CA GLU A 304 -0.52 11.56 7.21
C GLU A 304 -1.29 12.56 6.35
N ILE A 305 -2.63 12.43 6.25
CA ILE A 305 -3.50 13.38 5.52
C ILE A 305 -3.41 14.79 6.09
N GLN A 306 -3.22 14.93 7.41
CA GLN A 306 -3.02 16.25 8.03
C GLN A 306 -1.75 16.97 7.52
N THR A 307 -0.79 16.23 6.94
CA THR A 307 0.44 16.82 6.39
C THR A 307 0.30 17.23 4.92
N TRP A 308 -0.82 16.93 4.27
CA TRP A 308 -1.02 17.21 2.86
C TRP A 308 -1.25 18.71 2.62
N VAL A 309 -0.78 19.18 1.47
CA VAL A 309 -0.92 20.55 1.01
C VAL A 309 -1.50 20.57 -0.39
N PHE A 310 -2.61 21.26 -0.57
CA PHE A 310 -3.29 21.41 -1.84
C PHE A 310 -2.90 22.73 -2.52
N PRO A 311 -3.11 22.87 -3.84
CA PRO A 311 -2.82 24.11 -4.53
C PRO A 311 -3.65 25.28 -4.00
N LYS A 312 -3.11 26.49 -4.12
CA LYS A 312 -3.81 27.71 -3.71
C LYS A 312 -5.06 27.92 -4.57
N PRO A 313 -6.15 28.40 -3.95
CA PRO A 313 -7.37 28.68 -4.68
C PRO A 313 -7.28 29.99 -5.47
N GLU A 314 -8.16 30.13 -6.45
CA GLU A 314 -8.45 31.43 -7.06
C GLU A 314 -8.85 32.49 -6.01
N PRO A 315 -8.55 33.78 -6.24
CA PRO A 315 -8.92 34.86 -5.34
C PRO A 315 -10.42 34.87 -5.03
N GLY A 316 -10.78 34.96 -3.74
CA GLY A 316 -12.17 35.00 -3.27
C GLY A 316 -12.80 33.64 -2.99
N ALA A 317 -12.08 32.53 -3.22
CA ALA A 317 -12.56 31.22 -2.82
C ALA A 317 -12.65 31.07 -1.29
N GLN A 318 -13.59 30.24 -0.84
CA GLN A 318 -13.72 29.84 0.55
C GLN A 318 -13.08 28.47 0.79
N LYS A 319 -12.97 28.07 2.06
CA LYS A 319 -12.61 26.71 2.43
C LYS A 319 -13.50 25.69 1.71
N THR A 320 -12.95 24.52 1.41
CA THR A 320 -13.66 23.44 0.72
C THR A 320 -13.72 22.20 1.59
N ASP A 321 -14.93 21.68 1.82
CA ASP A 321 -15.13 20.39 2.48
C ASP A 321 -15.04 19.25 1.45
N VAL A 322 -14.22 18.25 1.75
CA VAL A 322 -13.92 17.11 0.89
C VAL A 322 -14.33 15.83 1.59
N SER A 323 -15.06 14.98 0.87
CA SER A 323 -15.33 13.60 1.29
C SER A 323 -14.70 12.69 0.26
N HIS A 324 -13.75 11.86 0.70
CA HIS A 324 -13.03 10.91 -0.16
C HIS A 324 -13.11 9.50 0.42
N THR A 325 -13.32 8.51 -0.44
CA THR A 325 -13.32 7.10 -0.08
C THR A 325 -12.08 6.45 -0.67
N PHE A 326 -11.13 6.12 0.20
CA PHE A 326 -9.98 5.30 -0.16
C PHE A 326 -10.44 3.85 -0.29
N LYS A 327 -10.01 3.17 -1.35
CA LYS A 327 -10.23 1.73 -1.56
C LYS A 327 -8.87 1.05 -1.49
N PHE A 328 -8.79 -0.03 -0.72
CA PHE A 328 -7.54 -0.75 -0.46
C PHE A 328 -7.61 -2.22 -0.90
N SER A 329 -8.82 -2.73 -1.20
CA SER A 329 -9.02 -4.08 -1.73
C SER A 329 -8.29 -4.24 -3.07
N ARG A 330 -7.48 -5.29 -3.16
CA ARG A 330 -6.78 -5.69 -4.37
C ARG A 330 -7.54 -6.75 -5.13
#